data_AF-A0A1M5B640-F1
#
_entry.id   AF-A0A1M5B640-F1
#
_cell.length_a   1.000
_cell.length_b   1.000
_cell.length_c   1.000
_cell.angle_alpha   90.00
_cell.angle_beta   90.00
_cell.angle_gamma   90.00
#
_symmetry.space_group_name_H-M   'P 1'
#
loop_
_entity.id
_entity.type
_entity.pdbx_description
1 polymer ?
#
loop_
_entity_poly.entity_id
_entity_poly.type
_entity_poly.pdbx_seq_one_letter_code
_entity_poly.pdbx_strand_id
1 'polypeptide(L)'
;MNRRTIKIFVILIISLLVLLIVQFKPLLNYINNIIIYKETRINLYNKKTIFKATSPASFHGDGIDYYVFQLEKADVDLILSDKIKKSKWNRLPIDKDIYTVIDKQLTYDIELTNLLKNTSYSPIPNVKNGYYLFLYKNYTKDYYFNFKLYILDADNLLLYLIKYDS
;
A
#
# COMPACT_ATOMS: atom_id res chain seq x y z
N MET A 1 -42.47 -2.46 25.47
CA MET A 1 -41.09 -2.85 25.83
C MET A 1 -40.49 -1.77 26.73
N ASN A 2 -39.94 -2.11 27.90
CA ASN A 2 -39.45 -1.08 28.84
C ASN A 2 -38.10 -0.48 28.38
N ARG A 3 -37.73 0.71 28.86
CA ARG A 3 -36.46 1.37 28.47
C ARG A 3 -35.22 0.51 28.71
N ARG A 4 -35.24 -0.41 29.69
CA ARG A 4 -34.11 -1.33 29.96
C ARG A 4 -34.00 -2.42 28.89
N THR A 5 -35.12 -3.02 28.48
CA THR A 5 -35.16 -4.04 27.42
C THR A 5 -34.75 -3.46 26.06
N ILE A 6 -35.17 -2.23 25.75
CA ILE A 6 -34.71 -1.52 24.54
C ILE A 6 -33.18 -1.30 24.57
N LYS A 7 -32.62 -0.83 25.69
CA LYS A 7 -31.17 -0.62 25.82
C LYS A 7 -30.37 -1.92 25.65
N ILE A 8 -30.81 -3.00 26.28
CA ILE A 8 -30.17 -4.33 26.16
C ILE A 8 -30.21 -4.81 24.70
N PHE A 9 -31.35 -4.65 24.03
CA PHE A 9 -31.51 -5.06 22.64
C PHE A 9 -30.57 -4.27 21.70
N VAL A 10 -30.44 -2.95 21.90
CA VAL A 10 -29.51 -2.11 21.14
C VAL A 10 -28.05 -2.54 21.34
N ILE A 11 -27.64 -2.81 22.59
CA ILE A 11 -26.28 -3.28 22.89
C ILE A 11 -25.99 -4.62 22.19
N LEU A 12 -26.95 -5.55 22.20
CA LEU A 12 -26.80 -6.84 21.52
C LEU A 12 -26.62 -6.68 20.01
N ILE A 13 -27.40 -5.79 19.37
CA ILE A 13 -27.26 -5.49 17.93
C ILE A 13 -25.87 -4.90 17.64
N ILE A 14 -25.41 -3.93 18.43
CA ILE A 14 -24.10 -3.31 18.24
C ILE A 14 -22.99 -4.35 18.40
N SER A 15 -23.05 -5.19 19.44
CA SER A 15 -22.06 -6.26 19.66
C SER A 15 -22.03 -7.26 18.51
N LEU A 16 -23.20 -7.61 17.96
CA LEU A 16 -23.29 -8.50 16.80
C LEU A 16 -22.68 -7.86 15.54
N LEU A 17 -22.94 -6.56 15.31
CA LEU A 17 -22.34 -5.83 14.20
C LEU A 17 -20.81 -5.75 14.32
N VAL A 18 -20.29 -5.50 15.52
CA VAL A 18 -18.84 -5.49 15.77
C VAL A 18 -18.23 -6.87 15.51
N LEU A 19 -18.87 -7.94 15.97
CA LEU A 19 -18.44 -9.32 15.69
C LEU A 19 -18.37 -9.63 14.20
N LEU A 20 -19.40 -9.23 13.44
CA LEU A 20 -19.43 -9.38 11.99
C LEU A 20 -18.25 -8.64 11.34
N ILE A 21 -18.03 -7.36 11.67
CA ILE A 21 -16.94 -6.55 11.12
C ILE A 21 -15.57 -7.20 11.38
N VAL A 22 -15.36 -7.74 12.59
CA VAL A 22 -14.10 -8.41 12.95
C VAL A 22 -13.89 -9.67 12.10
N GLN A 23 -14.94 -10.45 11.82
CA GLN A 23 -14.84 -11.65 10.99
C GLN A 23 -14.61 -11.37 9.50
N PHE A 24 -15.05 -10.22 8.98
CA PHE A 24 -14.82 -9.84 7.58
C PHE A 24 -13.43 -9.27 7.31
N LYS A 25 -12.72 -8.81 8.34
CA LYS A 25 -11.37 -8.22 8.21
C LYS A 25 -10.34 -9.16 7.54
N PRO A 26 -10.25 -10.45 7.93
CA PRO A 26 -9.36 -11.42 7.27
C PRO A 26 -9.72 -11.65 5.79
N LEU A 27 -11.01 -11.67 5.45
CA LEU A 27 -11.47 -11.85 4.07
C LEU A 27 -11.08 -10.65 3.19
N LEU A 28 -11.25 -9.42 3.69
CA LEU A 28 -10.81 -8.21 2.99
C LEU A 28 -9.29 -8.21 2.77
N ASN A 29 -8.52 -8.60 3.79
CA ASN A 29 -7.07 -8.74 3.66
C ASN A 29 -6.68 -9.80 2.62
N TYR A 30 -7.39 -10.93 2.59
CA TYR A 30 -7.18 -11.99 1.60
C TYR A 30 -7.45 -11.49 0.17
N ILE A 31 -8.56 -10.78 -0.05
CA ILE A 31 -8.90 -10.19 -1.35
C ILE A 31 -7.85 -9.16 -1.80
N ASN A 32 -7.46 -8.24 -0.90
CA ASN A 32 -6.42 -7.25 -1.20
C ASN A 32 -5.10 -7.92 -1.58
N ASN A 33 -4.72 -8.97 -0.86
CA ASN A 33 -3.52 -9.72 -1.19
C ASN A 33 -3.64 -10.44 -2.55
N ILE A 34 -4.80 -11.01 -2.92
CA ILE A 34 -4.97 -11.58 -4.27
C ILE A 34 -4.71 -10.52 -5.34
N ILE A 35 -5.21 -9.29 -5.17
CA ILE A 35 -5.00 -8.20 -6.11
C ILE A 35 -3.51 -7.88 -6.22
N ILE A 36 -2.84 -7.69 -5.08
CA ILE A 36 -1.40 -7.39 -5.04
C ILE A 36 -0.60 -8.55 -5.64
N TYR A 37 -0.94 -9.80 -5.34
CA TYR A 37 -0.29 -10.97 -5.91
C TYR A 37 -0.47 -11.06 -7.43
N LYS A 38 -1.64 -10.72 -7.96
CA LYS A 38 -1.86 -10.66 -9.42
C LYS A 38 -1.02 -9.59 -10.09
N GLU A 39 -0.86 -8.44 -9.44
CA GLU A 39 -0.07 -7.31 -9.91
C GLU A 39 1.45 -7.57 -9.83
N THR A 40 1.91 -8.01 -8.67
CA THR A 40 3.34 -8.04 -8.29
C THR A 40 3.96 -9.43 -8.36
N ARG A 41 3.15 -10.49 -8.30
CA ARG A 41 3.53 -11.88 -8.00
C ARG A 41 4.10 -12.09 -6.59
N ILE A 42 3.95 -11.12 -5.70
CA ILE A 42 4.38 -11.20 -4.30
C ILE A 42 3.17 -11.57 -3.46
N ASN A 43 3.30 -12.65 -2.69
CA ASN A 43 2.28 -13.04 -1.74
C ASN A 43 2.50 -12.29 -0.43
N LEU A 44 1.65 -11.31 -0.16
CA LEU A 44 1.64 -10.55 1.09
C LEU A 44 0.74 -11.18 2.16
N TYR A 45 0.15 -12.35 1.90
CA TYR A 45 -0.63 -13.07 2.91
C TYR A 45 0.27 -13.34 4.11
N ASN A 46 -0.17 -12.91 5.29
CA ASN A 46 0.57 -13.06 6.56
C ASN A 46 1.94 -12.37 6.61
N LYS A 47 2.30 -11.53 5.62
CA LYS A 47 3.55 -10.76 5.71
C LYS A 47 3.40 -9.64 6.72
N LYS A 48 4.45 -9.41 7.50
CA LYS A 48 4.46 -8.41 8.55
C LYS A 48 4.58 -7.03 7.92
N THR A 49 3.52 -6.22 8.04
CA THR A 49 3.62 -4.77 7.82
C THR A 49 4.43 -4.18 8.99
N ILE A 50 5.63 -3.68 8.71
CA ILE A 50 6.52 -3.08 9.71
C ILE A 50 6.31 -1.57 9.83
N PHE A 51 5.70 -0.95 8.82
CA PHE A 51 5.33 0.45 8.86
C PHE A 51 4.11 0.72 8.00
N LYS A 52 3.26 1.63 8.47
CA LYS A 52 2.10 2.14 7.74
C LYS A 52 1.94 3.63 8.04
N ALA A 53 1.79 4.43 7.00
CA ALA A 53 1.34 5.82 7.08
C ALA A 53 0.20 6.01 6.07
N THR A 54 -0.84 6.73 6.46
CA THR A 54 -1.94 7.09 5.57
C THR A 54 -2.15 8.59 5.72
N SER A 55 -2.02 9.32 4.62
CA SER A 55 -2.50 10.69 4.50
C SER A 55 -4.02 10.63 4.24
N PRO A 56 -4.85 11.27 5.09
CA PRO A 56 -6.30 11.29 4.91
C PRO A 56 -6.67 11.95 3.58
N ALA A 57 -7.75 11.45 2.97
CA ALA A 57 -8.30 12.05 1.77
C ALA A 57 -8.63 13.52 2.04
N SER A 58 -8.03 14.43 1.28
CA SER A 58 -8.35 15.85 1.34
C SER A 58 -9.80 16.10 0.86
N PHE A 59 -10.28 17.34 0.94
CA PHE A 59 -11.62 17.72 0.48
C PHE A 59 -11.88 17.35 -1.01
N HIS A 60 -10.83 17.07 -1.77
CA HIS A 60 -10.88 16.67 -3.18
C HIS A 60 -10.77 15.16 -3.42
N GLY A 61 -10.60 14.33 -2.38
CA GLY A 61 -10.47 12.87 -2.51
C GLY A 61 -9.02 12.36 -2.53
N ASP A 62 -8.06 13.26 -2.76
CA ASP A 62 -6.63 12.93 -2.82
C ASP A 62 -6.11 12.40 -1.48
N GLY A 63 -5.64 11.15 -1.46
CA GLY A 63 -5.01 10.52 -0.31
C GLY A 63 -3.86 9.60 -0.70
N ILE A 64 -2.88 9.47 0.20
CA ILE A 64 -1.74 8.57 0.00
C ILE A 64 -1.73 7.51 1.09
N ASP A 65 -1.71 6.25 0.67
CA ASP A 65 -1.35 5.15 1.54
C ASP A 65 0.09 4.72 1.30
N TYR A 66 0.86 4.62 2.37
CA TYR A 66 2.25 4.16 2.38
C TYR A 66 2.40 2.95 3.31
N TYR A 67 2.90 1.84 2.77
CA TYR A 67 3.13 0.60 3.49
C TYR A 67 4.55 0.10 3.29
N VAL A 68 5.13 -0.46 4.35
CA VAL A 68 6.38 -1.21 4.29
C VAL A 68 6.15 -2.61 4.83
N PHE A 69 6.46 -3.62 4.02
CA PHE A 69 6.37 -5.03 4.38
C PHE A 69 7.77 -5.61 4.53
N GLN A 70 7.98 -6.37 5.60
CA GLN A 70 9.14 -7.23 5.73
C GLN A 70 8.90 -8.51 4.93
N LEU A 71 9.79 -8.79 3.98
CA LEU A 71 9.82 -10.04 3.24
C LEU A 71 10.81 -11.01 3.86
N GLU A 72 10.65 -12.28 3.49
CA GLU A 72 11.64 -13.33 3.71
C GLU A 72 12.51 -13.46 2.47
N LYS A 73 13.73 -13.99 2.65
CA LYS A 73 14.65 -14.22 1.55
C LYS A 73 14.04 -15.08 0.44
N ALA A 74 13.26 -16.10 0.81
CA ALA A 74 12.57 -16.97 -0.14
C ALA A 74 11.58 -16.22 -1.05
N ASP A 75 10.92 -15.16 -0.54
CA ASP A 75 10.01 -14.35 -1.35
C ASP A 75 10.80 -13.58 -2.42
N VAL A 76 11.93 -12.98 -2.02
CA VAL A 76 12.81 -12.23 -2.91
C VAL A 76 13.42 -13.17 -3.95
N ASP A 77 13.96 -14.31 -3.51
CA ASP A 77 14.53 -15.32 -4.39
C ASP A 77 13.49 -15.82 -5.41
N LEU A 78 12.22 -15.99 -5.03
CA LEU A 78 11.15 -16.35 -5.96
C LEU A 78 10.89 -15.25 -6.99
N ILE A 79 10.88 -13.97 -6.60
CA ILE A 79 10.74 -12.84 -7.54
C ILE A 79 11.90 -12.82 -8.54
N LEU A 80 13.13 -12.97 -8.03
CA LEU A 80 14.35 -12.91 -8.82
C LEU A 80 14.52 -14.14 -9.73
N SER A 81 14.17 -15.33 -9.24
CA SER A 81 14.34 -16.61 -9.96
C SER A 81 13.25 -16.86 -10.99
N ASP A 82 12.00 -16.46 -10.71
CA ASP A 82 10.87 -16.92 -11.51
C ASP A 82 10.62 -15.99 -12.71
N LYS A 83 10.61 -14.65 -12.56
CA LYS A 83 9.90 -13.80 -13.56
C LYS A 83 10.31 -12.35 -13.76
N ILE A 84 11.49 -11.81 -13.42
CA ILE A 84 11.76 -10.39 -13.81
C ILE A 84 11.61 -10.16 -15.33
N LYS A 85 11.93 -11.14 -16.19
CA LYS A 85 11.68 -11.04 -17.65
C LYS A 85 10.20 -11.17 -18.08
N LYS A 86 9.35 -11.79 -17.27
CA LYS A 86 7.90 -11.99 -17.56
C LYS A 86 7.02 -11.02 -16.78
N SER A 87 7.57 -10.35 -15.78
CA SER A 87 6.88 -9.43 -14.90
C SER A 87 7.20 -7.99 -15.33
N LYS A 88 6.31 -7.05 -15.01
CA LYS A 88 6.46 -5.63 -15.38
C LYS A 88 7.43 -4.87 -14.45
N TRP A 89 8.31 -5.61 -13.76
CA TRP A 89 9.26 -5.03 -12.82
C TRP A 89 10.46 -4.46 -13.58
N ASN A 90 10.80 -3.23 -13.29
CA ASN A 90 11.96 -2.53 -13.83
C ASN A 90 13.05 -2.47 -12.77
N ARG A 91 14.31 -2.46 -13.18
CA ARG A 91 15.43 -2.29 -12.27
C ARG A 91 15.52 -0.83 -11.82
N LEU A 92 15.80 -0.58 -10.54
CA LEU A 92 16.09 0.77 -10.04
C LEU A 92 17.39 1.32 -10.66
N PRO A 93 17.52 2.66 -10.83
CA PRO A 93 16.63 3.73 -10.34
C PRO A 93 15.32 3.86 -11.14
N ILE A 94 14.32 4.52 -10.55
CA ILE A 94 13.03 4.81 -11.21
C ILE A 94 13.28 5.75 -12.40
N ASP A 95 12.63 5.48 -13.54
CA ASP A 95 12.67 6.37 -14.70
C ASP A 95 12.34 7.81 -14.33
N LYS A 96 13.10 8.77 -14.88
CA LYS A 96 13.00 10.19 -14.53
C LYS A 96 11.58 10.75 -14.69
N ASP A 97 10.87 10.35 -15.73
CA ASP A 97 9.52 10.83 -16.01
C ASP A 97 8.52 10.32 -14.96
N ILE A 98 8.62 9.04 -14.58
CA ILE A 98 7.81 8.43 -13.53
C ILE A 98 8.15 9.09 -12.18
N TYR A 99 9.44 9.23 -11.88
CA TYR A 99 9.91 9.85 -10.65
C TYR A 99 9.36 11.27 -10.50
N THR A 100 9.48 12.11 -11.54
CA THR A 100 8.99 13.50 -11.52
C THR A 100 7.49 13.58 -11.25
N VAL A 101 6.74 12.64 -11.81
CA VAL A 101 5.29 12.56 -11.65
C VAL A 101 4.90 12.15 -10.24
N ILE A 102 5.58 11.16 -9.66
CA ILE A 102 5.35 10.70 -8.29
C ILE A 102 5.81 11.74 -7.27
N ASP A 103 7.01 12.28 -7.45
CA ASP A 103 7.63 13.25 -6.55
C ASP A 103 6.79 14.51 -6.40
N LYS A 104 6.16 15.00 -7.49
CA LYS A 104 5.18 16.08 -7.42
C LYS A 104 4.05 15.74 -6.46
N GLN A 105 3.42 14.57 -6.58
CA GLN A 105 2.29 14.22 -5.72
C GLN A 105 2.71 14.00 -4.26
N LEU A 106 3.87 13.37 -4.03
CA LEU A 106 4.35 13.07 -2.67
C LEU A 106 4.89 14.32 -1.95
N THR A 107 5.60 15.20 -2.65
CA THR A 107 6.21 16.41 -2.05
C THR A 107 5.16 17.43 -1.63
N TYR A 108 4.03 17.52 -2.34
CA TYR A 108 2.94 18.41 -1.94
C TYR A 108 2.06 17.85 -0.82
N ASP A 109 2.20 16.57 -0.46
CA ASP A 109 1.51 15.98 0.69
C ASP A 109 2.32 16.23 1.98
N ILE A 110 1.97 17.33 2.65
CA ILE A 110 2.57 17.76 3.91
C ILE A 110 2.31 16.74 5.02
N GLU A 111 1.15 16.07 5.01
CA GLU A 111 0.77 15.13 6.06
C GLU A 111 1.63 13.88 6.01
N LEU A 112 1.77 13.26 4.83
CA LEU A 112 2.66 12.13 4.61
C LEU A 112 4.11 12.49 4.96
N THR A 113 4.57 13.66 4.52
CA THR A 113 5.92 14.14 4.81
C THR A 113 6.17 14.25 6.32
N ASN A 114 5.20 14.79 7.07
CA ASN A 114 5.29 14.90 8.52
C ASN A 114 5.25 13.53 9.22
N LEU A 115 4.43 12.59 8.73
CA LEU A 115 4.36 11.23 9.26
C LEU A 115 5.69 10.48 9.08
N LEU A 116 6.42 10.76 8.00
CA LEU A 116 7.70 10.11 7.69
C LEU A 116 8.91 10.79 8.36
N LYS A 117 8.80 12.08 8.73
CA LYS A 117 9.92 12.92 9.21
C LYS A 117 10.75 12.33 10.35
N ASN A 118 10.13 11.56 11.25
CA ASN A 118 10.79 10.95 12.41
C ASN A 118 11.00 9.43 12.25
N THR A 119 10.93 8.94 11.01
CA THR A 119 11.08 7.52 10.69
C THR A 119 12.34 7.31 9.86
N SER A 120 12.79 6.06 9.73
CA SER A 120 13.87 5.71 8.81
C SER A 120 13.40 5.61 7.35
N TYR A 121 12.14 5.94 7.05
CA TYR A 121 11.53 5.77 5.73
C TYR A 121 11.37 7.12 5.03
N SER A 122 11.46 7.10 3.71
CA SER A 122 11.21 8.26 2.85
C SER A 122 10.10 7.94 1.85
N PRO A 123 9.39 8.96 1.32
CA PRO A 123 8.32 8.73 0.35
C PRO A 123 8.79 7.91 -0.85
N ILE A 124 10.01 8.16 -1.32
CA ILE A 124 10.72 7.30 -2.27
C ILE A 124 12.03 6.86 -1.61
N PRO A 125 12.20 5.58 -1.23
CA PRO A 125 13.41 5.07 -0.60
C PRO A 125 14.59 5.05 -1.57
N ASN A 126 15.78 5.40 -1.07
CA ASN A 126 17.02 5.32 -1.83
C ASN A 126 17.57 3.89 -1.80
N VAL A 127 17.11 3.05 -2.73
CA VAL A 127 17.48 1.63 -2.83
C VAL A 127 18.53 1.44 -3.92
N LYS A 128 19.69 0.88 -3.57
CA LYS A 128 20.79 0.64 -4.50
C LYS A 128 20.57 -0.58 -5.38
N ASN A 129 20.22 -1.73 -4.77
CA ASN A 129 19.89 -2.96 -5.48
C ASN A 129 18.41 -3.28 -5.29
N GLY A 130 17.62 -2.92 -6.29
CA GLY A 130 16.19 -3.13 -6.20
C GLY A 130 15.48 -3.04 -7.53
N TYR A 131 14.18 -3.25 -7.44
CA TYR A 131 13.28 -3.22 -8.58
C TYR A 131 12.06 -2.38 -8.24
N TYR A 132 11.41 -1.80 -9.24
CA TYR A 132 10.14 -1.11 -9.05
C TYR A 132 9.09 -1.62 -10.03
N LEU A 133 7.83 -1.54 -9.63
CA LEU A 133 6.67 -1.76 -10.47
C LEU A 133 5.76 -0.55 -10.33
N PHE A 134 5.59 0.17 -11.43
CA PHE A 134 4.68 1.31 -11.50
C PHE A 134 3.41 0.90 -12.25
N LEU A 135 2.27 1.04 -11.58
CA LEU A 135 0.95 0.80 -12.14
C LEU A 135 0.15 2.10 -12.06
N TYR A 136 -0.42 2.51 -13.17
CA TYR A 136 -1.26 3.69 -13.25
C TYR A 136 -2.60 3.32 -13.88
N LYS A 137 -3.66 4.03 -13.49
CA LYS A 137 -5.00 3.89 -14.07
C LYS A 137 -5.36 5.22 -14.74
N ASN A 138 -5.57 5.18 -16.06
CA ASN A 138 -5.88 6.30 -16.95
C ASN A 138 -4.78 7.36 -17.12
N TYR A 139 -4.20 7.42 -18.32
CA TYR A 139 -3.38 8.53 -18.79
C TYR A 139 -4.28 9.50 -19.57
N THR A 140 -5.14 10.24 -18.87
CA THR A 140 -5.70 11.48 -19.43
C THR A 140 -4.79 12.61 -18.96
N LYS A 141 -4.47 13.57 -19.84
CA LYS A 141 -3.50 14.66 -19.61
C LYS A 141 -3.81 15.59 -18.43
N ASP A 142 -4.81 15.27 -17.63
CA ASP A 142 -5.24 16.05 -16.49
C ASP A 142 -4.47 15.63 -15.23
N TYR A 143 -4.22 16.62 -14.38
CA TYR A 143 -3.29 16.63 -13.27
C TYR A 143 -3.56 15.61 -12.14
N TYR A 144 -4.58 14.76 -12.31
CA TYR A 144 -5.10 13.80 -11.34
C TYR A 144 -5.05 12.40 -11.95
N PHE A 145 -4.15 11.55 -11.49
CA PHE A 145 -4.07 10.16 -11.94
C PHE A 145 -3.76 9.24 -10.76
N ASN A 146 -4.51 8.13 -10.68
CA ASN A 146 -4.39 7.19 -9.57
C ASN A 146 -3.29 6.20 -9.90
N PHE A 147 -2.36 6.00 -8.96
CA PHE A 147 -1.21 5.14 -9.18
C PHE A 147 -0.90 4.25 -7.97
N LYS A 148 -0.22 3.15 -8.27
CA LYS A 148 0.48 2.31 -7.31
C LYS A 148 1.94 2.20 -7.72
N LEU A 149 2.83 2.46 -6.78
CA LEU A 149 4.25 2.22 -6.92
C LEU A 149 4.66 1.16 -5.91
N TYR A 150 5.25 0.09 -6.40
CA TYR A 150 5.93 -0.92 -5.59
C TYR A 150 7.43 -0.74 -5.76
N ILE A 151 8.19 -0.78 -4.66
CA ILE A 151 9.65 -0.81 -4.68
C ILE A 151 10.11 -2.00 -3.85
N LEU A 152 10.89 -2.87 -4.48
CA LEU A 152 11.55 -4.01 -3.85
C LEU A 152 12.99 -3.63 -3.54
N ASP A 153 13.32 -3.59 -2.26
CA ASP A 153 14.69 -3.51 -1.76
C ASP A 153 15.19 -4.92 -1.45
N ALA A 154 15.98 -5.45 -2.37
CA ALA A 154 16.47 -6.81 -2.30
C ALA A 154 17.56 -6.99 -1.23
N ASP A 155 18.28 -5.92 -0.88
CA ASP A 155 19.34 -5.96 0.13
C ASP A 155 18.74 -6.06 1.54
N ASN A 156 17.70 -5.27 1.82
CA ASN A 156 17.05 -5.22 3.13
C ASN A 156 15.81 -6.12 3.26
N LEU A 157 15.43 -6.82 2.17
CA LEU A 157 14.24 -7.67 2.09
C LEU A 157 12.94 -6.89 2.38
N LEU A 158 12.83 -5.67 1.85
CA LEU A 158 11.69 -4.79 2.07
C LEU A 158 10.88 -4.60 0.79
N LEU A 159 9.56 -4.59 0.95
CA LEU A 159 8.63 -4.13 -0.09
C LEU A 159 7.94 -2.87 0.38
N TYR A 160 8.16 -1.79 -0.36
CA TYR A 160 7.46 -0.53 -0.21
C TYR A 160 6.28 -0.51 -1.17
N LEU A 161 5.10 -0.11 -0.68
CA LEU A 161 3.90 0.13 -1.48
C LEU A 161 3.41 1.55 -1.21
N ILE A 162 3.30 2.33 -2.28
CA ILE A 162 2.75 3.68 -2.29
C ILE A 162 1.52 3.63 -3.18
N LYS A 163 0.36 3.98 -2.63
CA LYS A 163 -0.88 4.12 -3.39
C LYS A 163 -1.33 5.56 -3.29
N TYR A 164 -1.51 6.21 -4.43
CA TYR A 164 -2.15 7.51 -4.54
C TYR A 164 -3.51 7.33 -5.19
N ASP A 165 -4.54 7.78 -4.48
CA ASP A 165 -5.93 7.81 -4.95
C ASP A 165 -6.34 9.27 -4.96
N SER A 166 -6.44 9.84 -6.16
CA SER A 166 -7.09 11.13 -6.43
C SER A 166 -8.58 10.92 -6.66
#